data_AF-A0A0J9FL14-F1
#
_entry.id   AF-A0A0J9FL14-F1
#
_cell.length_a   1.000
_cell.length_b   1.000
_cell.length_c   1.000
_cell.angle_alpha   90.00
_cell.angle_beta   90.00
_cell.angle_gamma   90.00
#
_symmetry.space_group_name_H-M   'P 1'
#
loop_
_entity.id
_entity.type
_entity.pdbx_description
1 polymer ?
#
loop_
_entity_poly.entity_id
_entity_poly.type
_entity_poly.pdbx_seq_one_letter_code
_entity_poly.pdbx_strand_id
1 'polypeptide(L)'
;MRSLYFILLISCLWACTTDEKEPYDTPFIHIMTDKGVSKVIVKSDVNNINTYSVYLSSKPLTENLEVNYQVIVGDGLKSGVDFELVTKGSTLTFLPGIYDMPIRIRWMPNHLDENKDNTITIRLTGNNQGLTMGLPGPDGLQRELVIEKQN
;
A
#
# COMPACT_ATOMS: atom_id res chain seq x y z
N MET A 1 -45.37 46.03 7.28
CA MET A 1 -45.11 44.81 6.49
C MET A 1 -44.02 44.94 5.41
N ARG A 2 -43.42 46.11 5.16
CA ARG A 2 -42.31 46.26 4.19
C ARG A 2 -40.91 45.98 4.76
N SER A 3 -40.72 46.14 6.08
CA SER A 3 -39.41 45.96 6.75
C SER A 3 -39.00 44.48 6.91
N LEU A 4 -39.97 43.58 7.03
CA LEU A 4 -39.70 42.15 7.26
C LEU A 4 -39.12 41.45 6.02
N TYR A 5 -39.49 41.90 4.82
CA TYR A 5 -38.94 41.38 3.55
C TYR A 5 -37.48 41.76 3.32
N PHE A 6 -37.02 42.87 3.92
CA PHE A 6 -35.64 43.33 3.76
C PHE A 6 -34.65 42.52 4.60
N ILE A 7 -35.09 42.00 5.76
CA ILE A 7 -34.28 41.15 6.64
C ILE A 7 -34.12 39.74 6.03
N LEU A 8 -35.16 39.22 5.37
CA LEU A 8 -35.13 37.90 4.72
C LEU A 8 -34.21 37.86 3.49
N LEU A 9 -34.01 39.00 2.81
CA LEU A 9 -33.12 39.09 1.64
C LEU A 9 -31.64 39.14 2.04
N ILE A 10 -31.32 39.71 3.20
CA ILE A 10 -29.95 39.83 3.72
C ILE A 10 -29.44 38.49 4.28
N SER A 11 -30.33 37.64 4.81
CA SER A 11 -29.98 36.30 5.32
C SER A 11 -29.52 35.31 4.25
N CYS A 12 -29.78 35.56 2.96
CA CYS A 12 -29.33 34.67 1.88
C CYS A 12 -27.89 34.93 1.41
N LEU A 13 -27.29 36.08 1.77
CA LEU A 13 -25.92 36.43 1.38
C LEU A 13 -24.85 35.87 2.32
N TRP A 14 -25.25 35.29 3.46
CA TRP A 14 -24.35 34.65 4.42
C TRP A 14 -24.29 33.12 4.28
N ALA A 15 -25.01 32.55 3.31
CA ALA A 15 -25.16 31.10 3.16
C ALA A 15 -24.20 30.45 2.15
N CYS A 16 -23.19 31.17 1.65
CA CYS A 16 -22.24 30.60 0.68
C CYS A 16 -20.81 30.94 1.06
N THR A 17 -20.36 30.37 2.18
CA THR A 17 -18.95 30.03 2.37
C THR A 17 -18.91 28.56 2.75
N THR A 18 -19.26 27.68 1.79
CA THR A 18 -18.75 26.32 1.87
C THR A 18 -17.24 26.45 1.72
N ASP A 19 -16.52 26.32 2.83
CA ASP A 19 -15.09 26.04 2.81
C ASP A 19 -14.91 24.77 1.97
N GLU A 20 -14.68 24.95 0.67
CA GLU A 20 -14.25 23.88 -0.21
C GLU A 20 -12.89 23.43 0.34
N LYS A 21 -12.92 22.35 1.13
CA LYS A 21 -11.68 21.70 1.54
C LYS A 21 -10.93 21.36 0.26
N GLU A 22 -9.74 21.93 0.10
CA GLU A 22 -8.90 21.62 -1.04
C GLU A 22 -8.77 20.09 -1.15
N PRO A 23 -8.94 19.52 -2.36
CA PRO A 23 -8.76 18.10 -2.58
C PRO A 23 -7.39 17.64 -2.07
N TYR A 24 -7.34 16.49 -1.42
CA TYR A 24 -6.08 15.91 -0.99
C TYR A 24 -5.22 15.58 -2.23
N ASP A 25 -4.14 16.34 -2.41
CA ASP A 25 -3.25 16.27 -3.59
C ASP A 25 -1.81 15.87 -3.22
N THR A 26 -1.62 15.29 -2.03
CA THR A 26 -0.29 14.85 -1.60
C THR A 26 -0.01 13.43 -2.10
N PRO A 27 1.08 13.21 -2.86
CA PRO A 27 1.41 11.89 -3.38
C PRO A 27 1.85 10.91 -2.29
N PHE A 28 1.51 9.64 -2.47
CA PHE A 28 1.84 8.57 -1.54
C PHE A 28 2.05 7.22 -2.25
N ILE A 29 2.77 6.32 -1.57
CA ILE A 29 3.10 4.98 -2.05
C ILE A 29 2.60 3.97 -1.02
N HIS A 30 1.86 2.95 -1.44
CA HIS A 30 1.35 1.93 -0.52
C HIS A 30 1.44 0.53 -1.12
N ILE A 31 1.42 -0.50 -0.27
CA ILE A 31 1.42 -1.90 -0.67
C ILE A 31 0.14 -2.58 -0.19
N MET A 32 -0.52 -3.29 -1.09
CA MET A 32 -1.71 -4.08 -0.76
C MET A 32 -1.79 -5.32 -1.64
N THR A 33 -2.65 -6.24 -1.25
CA THR A 33 -3.06 -7.33 -2.13
C THR A 33 -4.10 -6.87 -3.13
N ASP A 34 -4.39 -7.72 -4.12
CA ASP A 34 -5.49 -7.53 -5.08
C ASP A 34 -6.86 -7.28 -4.40
N LYS A 35 -7.03 -7.77 -3.17
CA LYS A 35 -8.22 -7.59 -2.34
C LYS A 35 -8.17 -6.33 -1.45
N GLY A 36 -7.14 -5.50 -1.58
CA GLY A 36 -7.00 -4.24 -0.83
C GLY A 36 -6.61 -4.41 0.65
N VAL A 37 -6.19 -5.59 1.07
CA VAL A 37 -5.81 -5.87 2.47
C VAL A 37 -4.30 -5.89 2.68
N SER A 38 -3.85 -5.51 3.88
CA SER A 38 -2.45 -5.53 4.35
C SER A 38 -2.06 -6.83 5.08
N LYS A 39 -2.98 -7.79 5.18
CA LYS A 39 -2.71 -9.14 5.67
C LYS A 39 -3.39 -10.18 4.78
N VAL A 40 -2.68 -11.22 4.37
CA VAL A 40 -3.24 -12.36 3.62
C VAL A 40 -2.72 -13.70 4.10
N ILE A 41 -3.50 -14.74 3.82
CA ILE A 41 -3.16 -16.13 4.11
C ILE A 41 -2.83 -16.84 2.80
N VAL A 42 -1.76 -17.62 2.80
CA VAL A 42 -1.38 -18.56 1.74
C VAL A 42 -1.41 -19.97 2.34
N LYS A 43 -2.06 -20.91 1.66
CA LYS A 43 -2.15 -22.29 2.16
C LYS A 43 -0.86 -23.07 1.94
N SER A 44 -0.58 -24.03 2.81
CA SER A 44 0.68 -24.79 2.85
C SER A 44 0.83 -25.77 1.69
N ASP A 45 -0.29 -26.11 1.04
CA ASP A 45 -0.41 -27.08 -0.04
C ASP A 45 -0.33 -26.45 -1.44
N VAL A 46 -0.23 -25.12 -1.52
CA VAL A 46 -0.21 -24.40 -2.81
C VAL A 46 1.17 -24.39 -3.45
N ASN A 47 1.15 -24.44 -4.80
CA ASN A 47 2.33 -24.27 -5.63
C ASN A 47 2.03 -23.24 -6.72
N ASN A 48 2.25 -21.97 -6.43
CA ASN A 48 1.89 -20.87 -7.32
C ASN A 48 2.80 -19.65 -7.10
N ILE A 49 2.69 -18.68 -7.99
CA ILE A 49 3.37 -17.38 -7.85
C ILE A 49 2.33 -16.34 -7.52
N ASN A 50 2.43 -15.72 -6.36
CA ASN A 50 1.60 -14.59 -5.97
C ASN A 50 2.31 -13.28 -6.32
N THR A 51 1.52 -12.30 -6.73
CA THR A 51 1.98 -10.93 -7.00
C THR A 51 1.42 -10.01 -5.93
N TYR A 52 2.29 -9.23 -5.30
CA TYR A 52 1.95 -8.20 -4.33
C TYR A 52 2.37 -6.86 -4.91
N SER A 53 1.42 -5.98 -5.19
CA SER A 53 1.67 -4.75 -5.93
C SER A 53 1.91 -3.58 -4.97
N VAL A 54 2.95 -2.82 -5.28
CA VAL A 54 3.21 -1.51 -4.68
C VAL A 54 2.62 -0.47 -5.63
N TYR A 55 1.77 0.40 -5.11
CA TYR A 55 1.01 1.39 -5.85
C TYR A 55 1.52 2.79 -5.56
N LEU A 56 1.60 3.60 -6.60
CA LEU A 56 1.88 5.03 -6.55
C LEU A 56 0.58 5.80 -6.80
N SER A 57 0.21 6.66 -5.87
CA SER A 57 -0.83 7.67 -6.06
C SER A 57 -0.14 9.02 -6.20
N SER A 58 -0.06 9.54 -7.43
CA SER A 58 0.52 10.85 -7.71
C SER A 58 0.04 11.40 -9.05
N LYS A 59 0.32 12.68 -9.30
CA LYS A 59 0.37 13.21 -10.66
C LYS A 59 1.47 12.49 -11.47
N PRO A 60 1.46 12.59 -12.81
CA PRO A 60 2.52 12.03 -13.63
C PRO A 60 3.91 12.48 -13.16
N LEU A 61 4.78 11.50 -12.92
CA LEU A 61 6.18 11.76 -12.57
C LEU A 61 6.95 12.29 -13.78
N THR A 62 7.90 13.19 -13.55
CA THR A 62 8.85 13.66 -14.57
C THR A 62 10.16 12.89 -14.55
N GLU A 63 10.47 12.23 -13.43
CA GLU A 63 11.69 11.46 -13.19
C GLU A 63 11.35 10.09 -12.62
N ASN A 64 12.31 9.17 -12.67
CA ASN A 64 12.14 7.84 -12.07
C ASN A 64 11.99 7.96 -10.55
N LEU A 65 10.98 7.29 -10.00
CA LEU A 65 10.80 7.13 -8.56
C LEU A 65 11.40 5.78 -8.14
N GLU A 66 12.34 5.82 -7.21
CA GLU A 66 12.93 4.63 -6.59
C GLU A 66 12.31 4.42 -5.21
N VAL A 67 11.66 3.28 -5.03
CA VAL A 67 11.00 2.87 -3.79
C VAL A 67 11.77 1.72 -3.18
N ASN A 68 12.28 1.92 -1.97
CA ASN A 68 12.99 0.90 -1.22
C ASN A 68 12.02 0.09 -0.36
N TYR A 69 12.26 -1.21 -0.29
CA TYR A 69 11.52 -2.14 0.54
C TYR A 69 12.44 -3.18 1.16
N GLN A 70 11.97 -3.81 2.22
CA GLN A 70 12.61 -4.95 2.84
C GLN A 70 11.64 -6.11 2.95
N VAL A 71 12.17 -7.32 2.84
CA VAL A 71 11.42 -8.56 3.07
C VAL A 71 11.94 -9.18 4.35
N ILE A 72 11.09 -9.24 5.37
CA ILE A 72 11.35 -9.87 6.65
C ILE A 72 10.68 -11.24 6.63
N VAL A 73 11.46 -12.29 6.89
CA VAL A 73 10.99 -13.68 6.87
C VAL A 73 11.00 -14.19 8.30
N GLY A 74 9.86 -14.71 8.75
CA GLY A 74 9.71 -15.36 10.04
C GLY A 74 10.53 -16.65 10.13
N ASP A 75 10.83 -17.08 11.35
CA ASP A 75 11.72 -18.22 11.63
C ASP A 75 11.10 -19.60 11.30
N GLY A 76 9.81 -19.63 10.98
CA GLY A 76 9.09 -20.81 10.51
C GLY A 76 9.29 -21.12 9.02
N LEU A 77 9.71 -20.13 8.22
CA LEU A 77 9.83 -20.28 6.77
C LEU A 77 11.28 -20.37 6.29
N LYS A 78 11.52 -21.25 5.32
CA LYS A 78 12.81 -21.45 4.69
C LYS A 78 12.76 -21.12 3.20
N SER A 79 13.63 -20.23 2.75
CA SER A 79 13.79 -19.95 1.32
C SER A 79 14.28 -21.19 0.57
N GLY A 80 13.70 -21.49 -0.59
CA GLY A 80 13.99 -22.70 -1.37
C GLY A 80 13.26 -23.96 -0.88
N VAL A 81 12.53 -23.90 0.24
CA VAL A 81 11.67 -24.99 0.74
C VAL A 81 10.20 -24.57 0.84
N ASP A 82 9.94 -23.41 1.46
CA ASP A 82 8.59 -22.90 1.67
C ASP A 82 8.18 -21.85 0.65
N PHE A 83 9.15 -21.06 0.20
CA PHE A 83 8.97 -19.96 -0.73
C PHE A 83 10.25 -19.64 -1.50
N GLU A 84 10.12 -18.88 -2.59
CA GLU A 84 11.23 -18.26 -3.31
C GLU A 84 10.85 -16.82 -3.72
N LEU A 85 11.73 -15.85 -3.43
CA LEU A 85 11.56 -14.49 -3.94
C LEU A 85 11.87 -14.45 -5.42
N VAL A 86 10.86 -14.19 -6.24
CA VAL A 86 11.00 -14.09 -7.70
C VAL A 86 11.48 -12.68 -8.06
N THR A 87 10.91 -11.64 -7.46
CA THR A 87 11.44 -10.28 -7.58
C THR A 87 12.74 -10.19 -6.76
N LYS A 88 13.86 -9.92 -7.44
CA LYS A 88 15.18 -9.79 -6.82
C LYS A 88 15.48 -8.33 -6.46
N GLY A 89 16.31 -8.14 -5.44
CA GLY A 89 16.69 -6.81 -4.94
C GLY A 89 15.75 -6.26 -3.87
N SER A 90 15.95 -4.98 -3.54
CA SER A 90 15.26 -4.25 -2.46
C SER A 90 14.73 -2.89 -2.91
N THR A 91 14.71 -2.64 -4.21
CA THR A 91 14.31 -1.36 -4.80
C THR A 91 13.42 -1.59 -6.02
N LEU A 92 12.31 -0.86 -6.09
CA LEU A 92 11.39 -0.81 -7.22
C LEU A 92 11.56 0.53 -7.93
N THR A 93 11.75 0.51 -9.25
CA THR A 93 11.85 1.72 -10.06
C THR A 93 10.55 1.94 -10.83
N PHE A 94 9.81 2.98 -10.46
CA PHE A 94 8.64 3.46 -11.19
C PHE A 94 9.11 4.45 -12.27
N LEU A 95 8.95 4.06 -13.53
CA LEU A 95 9.19 4.97 -14.66
C LEU A 95 8.01 5.94 -14.80
N PRO A 96 8.20 7.12 -15.42
CA PRO A 96 7.09 8.02 -15.76
C PRO A 96 5.92 7.29 -16.45
N GLY A 97 4.72 7.44 -15.89
CA GLY A 97 3.50 6.79 -16.37
C GLY A 97 3.24 5.38 -15.83
N ILE A 98 4.14 4.82 -15.02
CA ILE A 98 3.95 3.56 -14.31
C ILE A 98 3.50 3.83 -12.87
N TYR A 99 2.40 3.22 -12.46
CA TYR A 99 1.77 3.47 -11.15
C TYR A 99 1.68 2.23 -10.26
N ASP A 100 2.09 1.07 -10.75
CA ASP A 100 2.16 -0.15 -9.96
C ASP A 100 3.43 -0.96 -10.31
N MET A 101 4.06 -1.52 -9.27
CA MET A 101 5.25 -2.35 -9.41
C MET A 101 5.09 -3.65 -8.62
N PRO A 102 5.34 -4.82 -9.24
CA PRO A 102 5.08 -6.11 -8.61
C PRO A 102 6.25 -6.64 -7.78
N ILE A 103 5.96 -7.10 -6.56
CA ILE A 103 6.81 -7.99 -5.78
C ILE A 103 6.23 -9.40 -5.86
N ARG A 104 6.98 -10.34 -6.43
CA ARG A 104 6.53 -11.71 -6.69
C ARG A 104 7.20 -12.70 -5.76
N ILE A 105 6.39 -13.58 -5.18
CA ILE A 105 6.83 -14.68 -4.34
C ILE A 105 6.24 -15.97 -4.90
N ARG A 106 7.10 -16.96 -5.16
CA ARG A 106 6.69 -18.33 -5.45
C ARG A 106 6.49 -19.04 -4.12
N TRP A 107 5.32 -19.64 -3.93
CA TRP A 107 4.99 -20.48 -2.80
C TRP A 107 5.15 -21.94 -3.18
N MET A 108 5.67 -22.74 -2.26
CA MET A 108 5.94 -24.16 -2.50
C MET A 108 5.27 -25.00 -1.43
N PRO A 109 4.74 -26.18 -1.81
CA PRO A 109 3.99 -27.01 -0.90
C PRO A 109 4.91 -27.62 0.14
N ASN A 110 4.67 -27.32 1.42
CA ASN A 110 5.43 -27.87 2.54
C ASN A 110 4.64 -27.71 3.85
N HIS A 111 4.68 -28.73 4.70
CA HIS A 111 4.06 -28.69 6.03
C HIS A 111 4.85 -27.79 6.97
N LEU A 112 4.13 -27.00 7.78
CA LEU A 112 4.72 -25.97 8.63
C LEU A 112 4.66 -26.34 10.11
N ASP A 113 5.63 -25.84 10.87
CA ASP A 113 5.60 -25.86 12.33
C ASP A 113 4.71 -24.73 12.83
N GLU A 114 3.56 -25.07 13.40
CA GLU A 114 2.54 -24.12 13.86
C GLU A 114 3.01 -23.25 15.05
N ASN A 115 4.11 -23.63 15.71
CA ASN A 115 4.66 -22.88 16.85
C ASN A 115 5.68 -21.81 16.44
N LYS A 116 5.95 -21.66 15.14
CA LYS A 116 6.93 -20.71 14.60
C LYS A 116 6.27 -19.58 13.83
N ASP A 117 7.02 -18.52 13.60
CA ASP A 117 6.57 -17.41 12.77
C ASP A 117 6.59 -17.81 11.30
N ASN A 118 5.42 -18.20 10.78
CA ASN A 118 5.23 -18.60 9.38
C ASN A 118 4.87 -17.40 8.49
N THR A 119 5.36 -16.20 8.80
CA THR A 119 5.04 -14.99 8.03
C THR A 119 6.18 -14.49 7.14
N ILE A 120 5.80 -13.83 6.05
CA ILE A 120 6.66 -12.92 5.29
C ILE A 120 6.06 -11.52 5.38
N THR A 121 6.84 -10.55 5.84
CA THR A 121 6.44 -9.14 5.85
C THR A 121 7.22 -8.37 4.80
N ILE A 122 6.49 -7.77 3.86
CA ILE A 122 7.05 -6.81 2.90
C ILE A 122 6.80 -5.41 3.47
N ARG A 123 7.87 -4.68 3.82
CA ARG A 123 7.78 -3.35 4.40
C ARG A 123 8.45 -2.33 3.49
N LEU A 124 7.72 -1.26 3.16
CA LEU A 124 8.28 -0.13 2.43
C LEU A 124 9.11 0.76 3.38
N THR A 125 10.35 1.05 3.00
CA THR A 125 11.34 1.68 3.89
C THR A 125 11.60 3.15 3.53
N GLY A 126 11.46 3.54 2.27
CA GLY A 126 11.59 4.93 1.83
C GLY A 126 11.56 5.09 0.33
N ASN A 127 11.71 6.32 -0.16
CA ASN A 127 11.82 6.62 -1.58
C ASN A 127 12.74 7.85 -1.82
N ASN A 128 13.24 7.99 -3.03
CA ASN A 128 14.19 9.04 -3.41
C ASN A 128 13.57 10.44 -3.59
N GLN A 129 12.24 10.58 -3.57
CA GLN A 129 11.53 11.85 -3.78
C GLN A 129 10.82 12.37 -2.51
N GLY A 130 10.99 11.71 -1.36
CA GLY A 130 10.37 12.11 -0.09
C GLY A 130 8.84 11.96 -0.05
N LEU A 131 8.25 11.11 -0.91
CA LEU A 131 6.81 10.87 -0.93
C LEU A 131 6.33 10.15 0.34
N THR A 132 5.05 10.32 0.67
CA THR A 132 4.45 9.65 1.84
C THR A 132 4.45 8.12 1.65
N MET A 133 4.73 7.38 2.71
CA MET A 133 4.76 5.91 2.71
C MET A 133 3.56 5.36 3.48
N GLY A 134 2.79 4.48 2.84
CA GLY A 134 1.47 4.04 3.29
C GLY A 134 0.36 5.00 2.85
N LEU A 135 -0.85 4.69 3.27
CA LEU A 135 -2.01 5.54 3.13
C LEU A 135 -1.82 6.84 3.94
N PRO A 136 -2.34 7.97 3.43
CA PRO A 136 -2.35 9.24 4.13
C PRO A 136 -2.96 9.13 5.54
N GLY A 137 -2.27 9.70 6.54
CA GLY A 137 -2.72 9.72 7.92
C GLY A 137 -1.61 9.41 8.92
N PRO A 138 -1.86 9.56 10.24
CA PRO A 138 -0.85 9.31 11.27
C PRO A 138 -0.45 7.84 11.37
N ASP A 139 -1.35 6.92 10.98
CA ASP A 139 -1.15 5.48 11.16
C ASP A 139 -0.27 4.84 10.08
N GLY A 140 -0.13 5.49 8.91
CA GLY A 140 0.68 4.97 7.80
C GLY A 140 0.26 3.57 7.34
N LEU A 141 -1.05 3.28 7.35
CA LEU A 141 -1.60 1.97 6.98
C LEU A 141 -1.11 1.55 5.59
N GLN A 142 -0.97 0.25 5.34
CA GLN A 142 -0.48 -0.27 4.05
C GLN A 142 0.94 0.21 3.68
N ARG A 143 1.74 0.65 4.66
CA ARG A 143 3.21 0.71 4.52
C ARG A 143 3.85 -0.67 4.53
N GLU A 144 3.17 -1.64 5.12
CA GLU A 144 3.59 -3.03 5.18
C GLU A 144 2.46 -4.00 4.81
N LEU A 145 2.86 -5.14 4.26
CA LEU A 145 2.00 -6.25 3.90
C LEU A 145 2.53 -7.51 4.58
N VAL A 146 1.70 -8.13 5.40
CA VAL A 146 2.00 -9.39 6.09
C VAL A 146 1.34 -10.55 5.35
N ILE A 147 2.12 -11.57 5.01
CA ILE A 147 1.64 -12.78 4.37
C ILE A 147 1.91 -13.94 5.30
N GLU A 148 0.87 -14.62 5.74
CA GLU A 148 0.95 -15.76 6.65
C GLU A 148 0.75 -17.06 5.87
N LYS A 149 1.72 -17.97 5.91
CA LYS A 149 1.57 -19.30 5.35
C LYS A 149 0.97 -20.23 6.41
N GLN A 150 -0.09 -20.96 6.08
CA GLN A 150 -0.85 -21.79 7.04
C GLN A 150 -1.14 -23.18 6.50
N ASN A 151 -1.19 -24.18 7.38
CA ASN A 151 -1.61 -25.54 7.06
C ASN A 151 -2.99 -25.60 6.38
#